data_AF-A0A7K5PV38-F1
#
_entry.id   AF-A0A7K5PV38-F1
#
_cell.length_a   1.000
_cell.length_b   1.000
_cell.length_c   1.000
_cell.angle_alpha   90.00
_cell.angle_beta   90.00
_cell.angle_gamma   90.00
#
_symmetry.space_group_name_H-M   'P 1'
#
loop_
_entity.id
_entity.type
_entity.pdbx_description
1 polymer ?
#
loop_
_entity_poly.entity_id
_entity_poly.type
_entity_poly.pdbx_seq_one_letter_code
_entity_poly.pdbx_strand_id
1 'polypeptide(L)'
;MWPCLLLALALLGTVPASHPAPRQLQGGPAGETAQPRYTVVVRKLRTYAGAQDYCQNVYQGQLASVHSSARNQELQKLAKTYNIFISPWIGAVTSRRAGKWESYWEDSSPWNYANWAPTQPLHIVTTCTTLSVRDGLWRSHFCFQLRPFICQY
;
A
#
# COMPACT_ATOMS: atom_id res chain seq x y z
N MET A 1 45.24 -13.06 -34.42
CA MET A 1 45.31 -13.84 -35.68
C MET A 1 45.02 -15.28 -35.33
N TRP A 2 43.99 -15.88 -35.92
CA TRP A 2 43.80 -17.35 -35.99
C TRP A 2 44.78 -17.94 -37.03
N PRO A 3 44.94 -19.27 -37.24
CA PRO A 3 44.00 -20.37 -36.96
C PRO A 3 44.54 -21.28 -35.81
N CYS A 4 44.37 -22.61 -35.67
CA CYS A 4 43.85 -23.64 -36.58
C CYS A 4 43.22 -24.88 -35.88
N LEU A 5 42.99 -25.91 -36.69
CA LEU A 5 42.24 -27.15 -36.54
C LEU A 5 43.12 -28.35 -36.16
N LEU A 6 42.51 -29.41 -35.62
CA LEU A 6 42.54 -30.74 -36.25
C LEU A 6 41.26 -31.53 -35.89
N LEU A 7 40.73 -32.28 -36.86
CA LEU A 7 39.51 -33.09 -36.76
C LEU A 7 39.82 -34.55 -36.43
N ALA A 8 38.87 -35.24 -35.78
CA ALA A 8 38.80 -36.71 -35.76
C ALA A 8 37.38 -37.19 -36.10
N LEU A 9 37.32 -38.10 -37.08
CA LEU A 9 36.17 -38.86 -37.61
C LEU A 9 35.99 -40.15 -36.76
N ALA A 10 34.88 -40.91 -36.76
CA ALA A 10 33.52 -40.73 -37.30
C ALA A 10 32.55 -41.76 -36.66
N LEU A 11 31.25 -41.43 -36.69
CA LEU A 11 30.06 -42.30 -36.86
C LEU A 11 29.98 -43.71 -36.22
N LEU A 12 28.90 -43.97 -35.47
CA LEU A 12 28.07 -45.19 -35.58
C LEU A 12 26.74 -45.04 -34.80
N GLY A 13 25.63 -45.57 -35.34
CA GLY A 13 24.39 -45.86 -34.59
C GLY A 13 23.29 -44.78 -34.63
N THR A 14 22.20 -45.06 -35.35
CA THR A 14 21.00 -44.21 -35.43
C THR A 14 19.91 -44.62 -34.43
N VAL A 15 19.36 -43.67 -33.66
CA VAL A 15 18.02 -43.79 -33.04
C VAL A 15 17.29 -42.44 -33.17
N PRO A 16 16.06 -42.38 -33.72
CA PRO A 16 15.34 -41.13 -33.89
C PRO A 16 14.65 -40.70 -32.59
N ALA A 17 15.25 -39.76 -31.86
CA ALA A 17 14.60 -39.06 -30.75
C ALA A 17 13.94 -37.77 -31.25
N SER A 18 12.64 -37.86 -31.56
CA SER A 18 11.77 -36.72 -31.81
C SER A 18 11.81 -35.77 -30.61
N HIS A 19 12.53 -34.67 -30.73
CA HIS A 19 12.56 -33.64 -29.69
C HIS A 19 11.18 -32.99 -29.60
N PRO A 20 10.47 -33.06 -28.46
CA PRO A 20 9.35 -32.17 -28.24
C PRO A 20 9.91 -30.74 -28.18
N ALA A 21 9.40 -29.86 -29.04
CA ALA A 21 9.74 -28.45 -28.98
C ALA A 21 9.46 -27.91 -27.56
N PRO A 22 10.27 -26.98 -27.03
CA PRO A 22 10.00 -26.37 -25.74
C PRO A 22 8.60 -25.74 -25.79
N ARG A 23 7.68 -26.25 -24.96
CA ARG A 23 6.35 -25.65 -24.82
C ARG A 23 6.54 -24.21 -24.37
N GLN A 24 6.27 -23.28 -25.29
CA GLN A 24 5.91 -21.92 -24.92
C GLN A 24 4.71 -22.03 -23.98
N LEU A 25 4.95 -21.85 -22.69
CA LEU A 25 3.88 -21.67 -21.72
C LEU A 25 3.21 -20.35 -22.08
N GLN A 26 2.13 -20.44 -22.85
CA GLN A 26 1.28 -19.32 -23.21
C GLN A 26 0.95 -18.55 -21.94
N GLY A 27 1.19 -17.23 -21.98
CA GLY A 27 1.19 -16.40 -20.79
C GLY A 27 -0.11 -16.51 -20.02
N GLY A 28 -0.03 -16.94 -18.75
CA GLY A 28 -1.02 -16.54 -17.77
C GLY A 28 -1.02 -15.01 -17.67
N PRO A 29 -2.14 -14.39 -17.24
CA PRO A 29 -2.14 -12.96 -16.95
C PRO A 29 -1.01 -12.65 -15.98
N ALA A 30 -0.29 -11.56 -16.22
CA ALA A 30 0.89 -11.20 -15.43
C ALA A 30 0.54 -11.28 -13.94
N GLY A 31 1.13 -12.26 -13.26
CA GLY A 31 1.04 -12.39 -11.83
C GLY A 31 1.79 -11.22 -11.23
N GLU A 32 1.07 -10.11 -11.05
CA GLU A 32 1.55 -8.95 -10.31
C GLU A 32 1.91 -9.46 -8.91
N THR A 33 3.21 -9.71 -8.71
CA THR A 33 3.74 -10.18 -7.45
C THR A 33 3.44 -9.10 -6.42
N ALA A 34 2.42 -9.33 -5.60
CA ALA A 34 1.92 -8.34 -4.66
C ALA A 34 3.05 -7.93 -3.71
N GLN A 35 3.67 -6.79 -4.01
CA GLN A 35 4.78 -6.23 -3.26
C GLN A 35 4.33 -6.11 -1.79
N PRO A 36 5.08 -6.65 -0.81
CA PRO A 36 4.68 -6.56 0.59
C PRO A 36 4.62 -5.09 1.00
N ARG A 37 3.42 -4.59 1.34
CA ARG A 37 3.23 -3.26 1.95
C ARG A 37 3.57 -3.33 3.43
N TYR A 38 4.76 -2.87 3.80
CA TYR A 38 5.18 -2.73 5.18
C TYR A 38 4.38 -1.62 5.88
N THR A 39 4.31 -1.69 7.20
CA THR A 39 3.45 -0.80 8.00
C THR A 39 4.11 -0.51 9.35
N VAL A 40 4.09 0.76 9.77
CA VAL A 40 4.68 1.18 11.04
C VAL A 40 3.80 2.24 11.73
N VAL A 41 3.65 2.10 13.05
CA VAL A 41 2.88 3.03 13.90
C VAL A 41 3.85 3.99 14.58
N VAL A 42 3.74 5.27 14.26
CA VAL A 42 4.58 6.33 14.84
C VAL A 42 3.82 6.99 15.98
N ARG A 43 4.32 6.82 17.21
CA ARG A 43 3.69 7.35 18.43
C ARG A 43 3.93 8.85 18.66
N LYS A 44 4.97 9.44 18.06
CA LYS A 44 5.30 10.86 18.22
C LYS A 44 4.20 11.70 17.55
N LEU A 45 3.55 12.56 18.32
CA LEU A 45 2.39 13.33 17.83
C LEU A 45 2.81 14.35 16.77
N ARG A 46 2.07 14.42 15.66
CA ARG A 46 2.27 15.38 14.56
C ARG A 46 0.94 15.85 13.99
N THR A 47 0.96 17.01 13.33
CA THR A 47 -0.13 17.44 12.44
C THR A 47 -0.24 16.46 11.27
N TYR A 48 -1.34 16.48 10.51
CA TYR A 48 -1.49 15.60 9.36
C TYR A 48 -0.37 15.76 8.34
N ALA A 49 -0.08 17.01 7.94
CA ALA A 49 1.03 17.31 7.03
C ALA A 49 2.38 16.82 7.57
N GLY A 50 2.72 17.14 8.83
CA GLY A 50 3.97 16.69 9.42
C GLY A 50 4.08 15.17 9.62
N ALA A 51 2.95 14.46 9.70
CA ALA A 51 2.89 13.01 9.72
C ALA A 51 3.14 12.42 8.32
N GLN A 52 2.51 13.00 7.29
CA GLN A 52 2.71 12.68 5.89
C GLN A 52 4.17 12.90 5.45
N ASP A 53 4.74 14.07 5.78
CA ASP A 53 6.16 14.40 5.56
C ASP A 53 7.08 13.37 6.24
N TYR A 54 6.73 12.90 7.44
CA TYR A 54 7.55 11.91 8.15
C TYR A 54 7.50 10.55 7.46
N CYS A 55 6.34 10.10 6.97
CA CYS A 55 6.25 8.84 6.24
C CYS A 55 7.09 8.87 4.94
N GLN A 56 7.05 9.98 4.22
CA GLN A 56 7.84 10.18 2.99
C GLN A 56 9.34 10.23 3.29
N ASN A 57 9.77 11.07 4.24
CA ASN A 57 11.20 11.30 4.47
C ASN A 57 11.90 10.18 5.26
N VAL A 58 11.19 9.45 6.13
CA VAL A 58 11.81 8.42 7.00
C VAL A 58 11.63 7.00 6.45
N TYR A 59 10.52 6.70 5.79
CA TYR A 59 10.20 5.36 5.29
C TYR A 59 10.06 5.28 3.76
N GLN A 60 10.27 6.40 3.04
CA GLN A 60 10.07 6.48 1.58
C GLN A 60 8.65 6.07 1.17
N GLY A 61 7.69 6.32 2.07
CA GLY A 61 6.31 5.87 1.97
C GLY A 61 5.29 6.98 2.13
N GLN A 62 4.07 6.62 2.48
CA GLN A 62 2.92 7.52 2.61
C GLN A 62 2.19 7.24 3.93
N LEU A 63 1.26 8.11 4.37
CA LEU A 63 0.27 7.68 5.37
C LEU A 63 -0.56 6.51 4.83
N ALA A 64 -0.89 5.56 5.68
CA ALA A 64 -1.48 4.29 5.27
C ALA A 64 -2.86 4.44 4.59
N SER A 65 -3.02 3.84 3.40
CA SER A 65 -4.29 3.69 2.70
C SER A 65 -4.96 2.35 3.05
N VAL A 66 -6.29 2.30 2.89
CA VAL A 66 -7.10 1.15 3.31
C VAL A 66 -8.08 0.76 2.21
N HIS A 67 -7.85 -0.40 1.61
CA HIS A 67 -8.63 -0.93 0.47
C HIS A 67 -9.51 -2.14 0.81
N SER A 68 -9.53 -2.56 2.08
CA SER A 68 -10.34 -3.70 2.52
C SER A 68 -10.59 -3.67 4.03
N SER A 69 -11.63 -4.40 4.46
CA SER A 69 -11.92 -4.62 5.88
C SER A 69 -10.79 -5.37 6.60
N ALA A 70 -10.15 -6.33 5.92
CA ALA A 70 -8.99 -7.05 6.44
C ALA A 70 -7.82 -6.09 6.74
N ARG A 71 -7.48 -5.20 5.80
CA ARG A 71 -6.47 -4.15 6.00
C ARG A 71 -6.85 -3.19 7.12
N ASN A 72 -8.12 -2.80 7.21
CA ASN A 72 -8.59 -1.95 8.31
C ASN A 72 -8.40 -2.59 9.68
N GLN A 73 -8.75 -3.88 9.81
CA GLN A 73 -8.58 -4.64 11.06
C GLN A 73 -7.10 -4.88 11.40
N GLU A 74 -6.24 -5.12 10.41
CA GLU A 74 -4.80 -5.22 10.57
C GLU A 74 -4.23 -3.93 11.18
N LEU A 75 -4.51 -2.77 10.56
CA LEU A 75 -4.07 -1.47 11.07
C LEU A 75 -4.61 -1.17 12.48
N GLN A 76 -5.87 -1.52 12.75
CA GLN A 76 -6.46 -1.37 14.09
C GLN A 76 -5.75 -2.23 15.14
N LYS A 77 -5.45 -3.50 14.83
CA LYS A 77 -4.73 -4.41 15.72
C LYS A 77 -3.31 -3.91 15.96
N LEU A 78 -2.59 -3.51 14.91
CA LEU A 78 -1.25 -2.96 15.02
C LEU A 78 -1.24 -1.71 15.90
N ALA A 79 -2.16 -0.76 15.68
CA ALA A 79 -2.31 0.43 16.51
C ALA A 79 -2.55 0.11 18.00
N LYS A 80 -3.40 -0.88 18.32
CA LYS A 80 -3.62 -1.35 19.69
C LYS A 80 -2.33 -1.84 20.36
N THR A 81 -1.50 -2.61 19.65
CA THR A 81 -0.23 -3.16 20.18
C THR A 81 0.76 -2.07 20.60
N TYR A 82 0.72 -0.89 19.96
CA TYR A 82 1.57 0.26 20.32
C TYR A 82 1.02 1.09 21.50
N ASN A 83 -0.06 0.64 22.14
CA ASN A 83 -0.73 1.26 23.28
C ASN A 83 -1.08 2.74 23.07
N ILE A 84 -1.56 3.10 21.87
CA ILE A 84 -2.00 4.46 21.56
C ILE A 84 -3.48 4.65 21.91
N PHE A 85 -3.77 5.57 22.82
CA PHE A 85 -5.14 5.89 23.25
C PHE A 85 -5.83 6.92 22.35
N ILE A 86 -5.05 7.67 21.56
CA ILE A 86 -5.49 8.66 20.60
C ILE A 86 -5.52 8.00 19.22
N SER A 87 -6.66 8.08 18.51
CA SER A 87 -6.82 7.56 17.15
C SER A 87 -5.76 8.15 16.20
N PRO A 88 -4.92 7.31 15.55
CA PRO A 88 -3.87 7.77 14.65
C PRO A 88 -4.40 8.28 13.31
N TRP A 89 -3.65 9.18 12.68
CA TRP A 89 -3.86 9.54 11.26
C TRP A 89 -3.65 8.32 10.34
N ILE A 90 -4.52 8.23 9.33
CA ILE A 90 -4.38 7.39 8.12
C ILE A 90 -4.45 8.31 6.90
N GLY A 91 -4.02 7.86 5.72
CA GLY A 91 -3.75 8.71 4.56
C GLY A 91 -4.95 9.30 3.83
N ALA A 92 -6.13 9.37 4.46
CA ALA A 92 -7.35 9.90 3.86
C ALA A 92 -7.59 11.37 4.25
N VAL A 93 -7.93 12.18 3.26
CA VAL A 93 -8.39 13.57 3.43
C VAL A 93 -9.77 13.72 2.79
N THR A 94 -10.66 14.46 3.46
CA THR A 94 -11.93 14.92 2.89
C THR A 94 -11.83 16.41 2.60
N SER A 95 -12.04 16.82 1.34
CA SER A 95 -11.94 18.21 0.90
C SER A 95 -12.99 18.56 -0.15
N ARG A 96 -13.18 19.85 -0.44
CA ARG A 96 -14.08 20.28 -1.51
C ARG A 96 -13.34 20.33 -2.86
N ARG A 97 -13.71 19.43 -3.78
CA ARG A 97 -13.14 19.30 -5.14
C ARG A 97 -14.26 19.42 -6.17
N ALA A 98 -14.02 20.16 -7.27
CA ALA A 98 -15.02 20.43 -8.31
C ALA A 98 -16.43 20.85 -7.77
N GLY A 99 -16.46 21.61 -6.66
CA GLY A 99 -17.69 22.05 -5.99
C GLY A 99 -18.35 21.03 -5.04
N LYS A 100 -17.94 19.76 -5.06
CA LYS A 100 -18.46 18.66 -4.22
C LYS A 100 -17.52 18.30 -3.07
N TRP A 101 -18.02 17.63 -2.05
CA TRP A 101 -17.18 17.04 -1.00
C TRP A 101 -16.73 15.65 -1.42
N GLU A 102 -15.42 15.42 -1.38
CA GLU A 102 -14.80 14.17 -1.83
C GLU A 102 -13.74 13.73 -0.82
N SER A 103 -13.63 12.42 -0.63
CA SER A 103 -12.55 11.81 0.15
C SER A 103 -11.59 11.06 -0.77
N TYR A 104 -10.29 11.16 -0.49
CA TYR A 104 -9.23 10.60 -1.32
C TYR A 104 -8.04 10.19 -0.45
N TRP A 105 -7.19 9.31 -0.98
CA TRP A 105 -5.93 8.92 -0.35
C TRP A 105 -4.76 9.78 -0.87
N GLU A 106 -3.82 10.15 0.01
CA GLU A 106 -2.61 10.91 -0.36
C GLU A 106 -1.61 10.08 -1.19
N ASP A 107 -1.67 8.75 -1.11
CA ASP A 107 -0.92 7.86 -2.02
C ASP A 107 -1.52 7.77 -3.44
N SER A 108 -2.56 8.56 -3.72
CA SER A 108 -3.32 8.57 -5.00
C SER A 108 -3.95 7.22 -5.37
N SER A 109 -4.06 6.30 -4.42
CA SER A 109 -4.71 5.00 -4.64
C SER A 109 -6.25 5.12 -4.77
N PRO A 110 -6.93 4.14 -5.38
CA PRO A 110 -8.37 4.21 -5.59
C PRO A 110 -9.18 4.31 -4.30
N TRP A 111 -10.18 5.20 -4.28
CA TRP A 111 -11.17 5.28 -3.20
C TRP A 111 -12.23 4.17 -3.35
N ASN A 112 -11.84 2.93 -3.05
CA ASN A 112 -12.63 1.71 -3.26
C ASN A 112 -13.16 1.06 -1.95
N TYR A 113 -12.80 1.60 -0.79
CA TYR A 113 -13.26 1.11 0.51
C TYR A 113 -13.46 2.28 1.48
N ALA A 114 -14.45 2.18 2.35
CA ALA A 114 -14.74 3.16 3.38
C ALA A 114 -15.20 2.47 4.67
N ASN A 115 -14.71 2.93 5.82
CA ASN A 115 -15.14 2.45 7.14
C ASN A 115 -15.53 3.61 8.08
N TRP A 116 -16.22 4.61 7.54
CA TRP A 116 -16.65 5.80 8.26
C TRP A 116 -17.54 5.46 9.47
N ALA A 117 -17.35 6.19 10.57
CA ALA A 117 -18.34 6.22 11.64
C ALA A 117 -19.65 6.88 11.16
N PRO A 118 -20.79 6.66 11.84
CA PRO A 118 -22.00 7.42 11.59
C PRO A 118 -21.71 8.94 11.59
N THR A 119 -22.38 9.67 10.69
CA THR A 119 -22.20 11.11 10.42
C THR A 119 -20.80 11.55 9.96
N GLN A 120 -19.97 10.61 9.48
CA GLN A 120 -18.66 10.89 8.88
C GLN A 120 -18.65 10.54 7.37
N PRO A 121 -17.80 11.21 6.56
CA PRO A 121 -16.92 12.32 6.93
C PRO A 121 -17.67 13.65 7.06
N LEU A 122 -17.00 14.65 7.67
CA LEU A 122 -17.60 15.97 7.89
C LEU A 122 -17.49 16.84 6.62
N HIS A 123 -18.63 17.13 6.02
CA HIS A 123 -18.76 17.93 4.78
C HIS A 123 -18.90 19.44 5.05
N ILE A 124 -18.02 20.00 5.88
CA ILE A 124 -18.08 21.42 6.31
C ILE A 124 -16.77 22.19 6.09
N VAL A 125 -15.62 21.51 6.20
CA VAL A 125 -14.27 22.06 6.03
C VAL A 125 -13.36 20.94 5.56
N THR A 126 -12.18 21.25 5.01
CA THR A 126 -11.16 20.23 4.78
C THR A 126 -10.79 19.56 6.10
N THR A 127 -10.95 18.23 6.16
CA THR A 127 -10.66 17.41 7.33
C THR A 127 -9.77 16.25 6.97
N CYS A 128 -9.03 15.77 7.97
CA CYS A 128 -8.12 14.65 7.84
C CYS A 128 -8.62 13.47 8.66
N THR A 129 -8.26 12.25 8.25
CA THR A 129 -8.91 11.03 8.72
C THR A 129 -8.08 10.29 9.76
N THR A 130 -8.73 9.90 10.85
CA THR A 130 -8.14 8.97 11.82
C THR A 130 -8.82 7.61 11.77
N LEU A 131 -8.03 6.55 11.99
CA LEU A 131 -8.54 5.22 12.28
C LEU A 131 -8.73 5.08 13.80
N SER A 132 -9.95 4.82 14.25
CA SER A 132 -10.21 4.62 15.67
C SER A 132 -9.68 3.27 16.16
N VAL A 133 -8.82 3.31 17.18
CA VAL A 133 -8.33 2.09 17.82
C VAL A 133 -9.45 1.29 18.50
N ARG A 134 -10.55 1.93 18.93
CA ARG A 134 -11.61 1.25 19.70
C ARG A 134 -12.49 0.36 18.83
N ASP A 135 -13.13 0.96 17.83
CA ASP A 135 -14.15 0.36 16.96
C ASP A 135 -13.68 0.17 15.50
N GLY A 136 -12.47 0.63 15.14
CA GLY A 136 -11.94 0.55 13.78
C GLY A 136 -12.55 1.57 12.81
N LEU A 137 -13.52 2.36 13.25
CA LEU A 137 -14.27 3.31 12.41
C LEU A 137 -13.50 4.62 12.20
N TRP A 138 -13.63 5.18 11.00
CA TRP A 138 -12.92 6.38 10.60
C TRP A 138 -13.64 7.65 11.05
N ARG A 139 -12.87 8.65 11.48
CA ARG A 139 -13.38 9.94 11.99
C ARG A 139 -12.57 11.11 11.45
N SER A 140 -13.30 12.14 11.04
CA SER A 140 -12.76 13.42 10.58
C SER A 140 -12.27 14.24 11.76
N HIS A 141 -11.08 14.83 11.61
CA HIS A 141 -10.54 15.81 12.54
C HIS A 141 -9.89 16.96 11.77
N PHE A 142 -9.77 18.13 12.41
CA PHE A 142 -9.01 19.23 11.82
C PHE A 142 -7.54 18.82 11.64
N CYS A 143 -6.99 19.02 10.44
CA CYS A 143 -5.67 18.52 10.05
C CYS A 143 -4.49 19.08 10.89
N PHE A 144 -4.69 20.18 11.60
CA PHE A 144 -3.71 20.77 12.53
C PHE A 144 -3.64 20.06 13.91
N GLN A 145 -4.52 19.09 14.20
CA GLN A 145 -4.46 18.36 15.47
C GLN A 145 -3.21 17.46 15.55
N LEU A 146 -2.57 17.41 16.72
CA LEU A 146 -1.41 16.56 16.96
C LEU A 146 -1.87 15.14 17.33
N ARG A 147 -1.50 14.15 16.50
CA ARG A 147 -1.90 12.73 16.68
C ARG A 147 -0.75 11.78 16.35
N PRO A 148 -0.75 10.54 16.88
CA PRO A 148 0.08 9.47 16.31
C PRO A 148 -0.40 9.18 14.88
N PHE A 149 0.34 8.37 14.13
CA PHE A 149 0.02 8.11 12.73
C PHE A 149 0.57 6.76 12.25
N ILE A 150 0.02 6.26 11.14
CA ILE A 150 0.42 5.00 10.52
C ILE A 150 1.01 5.28 9.15
N CYS A 151 2.27 4.88 8.94
CA CYS A 151 2.90 4.92 7.62
C CYS A 151 2.79 3.54 6.94
N GLN A 152 2.74 3.55 5.61
CA GLN A 152 2.93 2.38 4.75
C GLN A 152 4.07 2.65 3.75
N TYR A 153 4.82 1.61 3.39
CA TYR A 153 5.95 1.65 2.45
C TYR A 153 6.24 0.25 1.88
#